data_AF-A0A1F7T921-F1
#
_entry.id   AF-A0A1F7T921-F1
#
_cell.length_a   1.000
_cell.length_b   1.000
_cell.length_c   1.000
_cell.angle_alpha   90.00
_cell.angle_beta   90.00
_cell.angle_gamma   90.00
#
_symmetry.space_group_name_H-M   'P 1'
#
loop_
_entity.id
_entity.type
_entity.pdbx_description
1 polymer ?
#
loop_
_entity_poly.entity_id
_entity_poly.type
_entity_poly.pdbx_seq_one_letter_code
_entity_poly.pdbx_strand_id
1 'polypeptide(L)'
;MGTFSMELPLDGVPAVNWDFTAADFVVSDDALVEGSAYQAVAPAPVMVTGFSFAGFNFDISRLTLALNNTVALRQSANVPGGHIGALVTRRAPSGSFDPEAVLRGTHDLFAGWEAGSEAALAAVIGSQAGNICTLAAPKCQYTGAGFGDRSGLLSYEAPFVMNRNGGDDELAITFT
;
A
#
# COMPACT_ATOMS: atom_id res chain seq x y z
N MET A 1 11.46 -10.36 9.98
CA MET A 1 10.07 -10.27 9.48
C MET A 1 9.63 -8.82 9.54
N GLY A 2 8.74 -8.39 8.67
CA GLY A 2 8.42 -6.97 8.61
C GLY A 2 7.07 -6.65 8.03
N THR A 3 6.80 -5.36 7.97
CA THR A 3 5.68 -4.79 7.23
C THR A 3 6.22 -3.74 6.26
N PHE A 4 5.39 -3.40 5.27
CA PHE A 4 5.68 -2.27 4.41
C PHE A 4 4.44 -1.40 4.25
N SER A 5 4.69 -0.12 3.99
CA SER A 5 3.70 0.85 3.54
C SER A 5 4.22 1.57 2.30
N MET A 6 3.30 2.00 1.44
CA MET A 6 3.59 2.75 0.23
C MET A 6 2.78 4.03 0.26
N GLU A 7 3.44 5.14 -0.06
CA GLU A 7 2.82 6.44 -0.26
C GLU A 7 3.09 6.92 -1.68
N LEU A 8 2.02 7.22 -2.40
CA LEU A 8 2.03 7.58 -3.81
C LEU A 8 1.34 8.94 -3.96
N PRO A 9 2.06 10.05 -3.70
CA PRO A 9 1.57 11.38 -3.99
C PRO A 9 1.69 11.68 -5.49
N LEU A 10 0.66 12.27 -6.10
CA LEU A 10 0.64 12.60 -7.54
C LEU A 10 1.77 13.57 -7.94
N ASP A 11 2.09 14.53 -7.09
CA ASP A 11 3.14 15.54 -7.34
C ASP A 11 4.44 15.27 -6.56
N GLY A 12 4.66 14.03 -6.12
CA GLY A 12 5.84 13.68 -5.34
C GLY A 12 6.53 12.41 -5.82
N VAL A 13 7.58 12.05 -5.07
CA VAL A 13 8.32 10.81 -5.29
C VAL A 13 7.59 9.68 -4.57
N PRO A 14 7.27 8.57 -5.24
CA PRO A 14 6.67 7.42 -4.57
C PRO A 14 7.67 6.84 -3.58
N ALA A 15 7.24 6.60 -2.35
CA ALA A 15 8.08 6.02 -1.31
C ALA A 15 7.48 4.71 -0.81
N VAL A 16 8.34 3.73 -0.59
CA VAL A 16 8.00 2.51 0.13
C VAL A 16 8.82 2.50 1.41
N ASN A 17 8.13 2.37 2.53
CA ASN A 17 8.74 2.29 3.85
C ASN A 17 8.68 0.85 4.31
N TRP A 18 9.82 0.31 4.75
CA TRP A 18 9.93 -1.04 5.30
C TRP A 18 10.35 -0.99 6.75
N ASP A 19 9.61 -1.71 7.58
CA ASP A 19 9.93 -1.90 8.99
C ASP A 19 10.20 -3.37 9.25
N PHE A 20 11.40 -3.68 9.74
CA PHE A 20 11.81 -5.04 10.04
C PHE A 20 12.06 -5.23 11.54
N THR A 21 11.65 -6.40 12.03
CA THR A 21 11.96 -6.89 13.36
C THR A 21 12.59 -8.27 13.24
N ALA A 22 13.65 -8.48 14.00
CA ALA A 22 14.39 -9.74 14.09
C ALA A 22 14.70 -10.05 15.55
N ALA A 23 15.03 -11.32 15.82
CA ALA A 23 15.58 -11.70 17.11
C ALA A 23 17.02 -11.19 17.23
N ASP A 24 17.46 -10.98 18.47
CA ASP A 24 18.82 -10.55 18.77
C ASP A 24 19.84 -11.56 18.23
N PHE A 25 20.99 -11.05 17.79
CA PHE A 25 22.08 -11.85 17.25
C PHE A 25 23.39 -11.48 17.94
N VAL A 26 24.30 -12.45 18.03
CA VAL A 26 25.62 -12.22 18.61
C VAL A 26 26.39 -11.25 17.71
N VAL A 27 26.99 -10.23 18.32
CA VAL A 27 27.83 -9.27 17.60
C VAL A 27 29.05 -10.00 17.01
N SER A 28 29.18 -9.94 15.69
CA SER A 28 30.33 -10.45 14.94
C SER A 28 30.96 -9.33 14.10
N ASP A 29 32.28 -9.40 13.94
CA ASP A 29 33.01 -8.56 13.00
C ASP A 29 32.88 -9.18 11.60
N ASP A 30 31.81 -8.82 10.90
CA ASP A 30 31.62 -9.18 9.51
C ASP A 30 31.97 -8.02 8.59
N ALA A 31 32.52 -8.33 7.42
CA ALA A 31 32.77 -7.34 6.39
C ALA A 31 31.45 -6.66 5.99
N LEU A 32 31.49 -5.34 5.81
CA LEU A 32 30.35 -4.61 5.28
C LEU A 32 29.99 -5.17 3.89
N VAL A 33 28.71 -5.17 3.54
CA VAL A 33 28.28 -5.56 2.19
C VAL A 33 28.91 -4.61 1.18
N GLU A 34 29.83 -5.13 0.35
CA GLU A 34 30.44 -4.40 -0.75
C GLU A 34 29.61 -4.53 -2.04
N GLY A 35 29.71 -3.55 -2.94
CA GLY A 35 29.04 -3.59 -4.26
C GLY A 35 27.67 -2.89 -4.33
N SER A 36 27.33 -2.04 -3.37
CA SER A 36 26.17 -1.15 -3.51
C SER A 36 26.41 -0.11 -4.60
N ALA A 37 25.85 -0.34 -5.78
CA ALA A 37 25.76 0.69 -6.81
C ALA A 37 24.64 1.65 -6.43
N TYR A 38 24.98 2.92 -6.19
CA TYR A 38 23.97 3.96 -6.00
C TYR A 38 23.33 4.28 -7.34
N GLN A 39 22.01 4.17 -7.42
CA GLN A 39 21.27 4.62 -8.59
C GLN A 39 21.42 6.14 -8.72
N ALA A 40 21.98 6.60 -9.85
CA ALA A 40 22.15 8.03 -10.15
C ALA A 40 20.92 8.64 -10.86
N VAL A 41 19.96 7.82 -11.29
CA VAL A 41 18.75 8.27 -11.98
C VAL A 41 17.79 8.86 -10.94
N ALA A 42 17.36 10.11 -11.12
CA ALA A 42 16.33 10.70 -10.29
C ALA A 42 14.99 9.99 -10.54
N PRO A 43 14.23 9.60 -9.48
CA PRO A 43 12.92 9.01 -9.66
C PRO A 43 11.98 10.04 -10.30
N ALA A 44 11.24 9.60 -11.33
CA ALA A 44 10.21 10.43 -11.93
C ALA A 44 9.06 10.66 -10.93
N PRO A 45 8.39 11.83 -10.98
CA PRO A 45 7.18 12.04 -10.20
C PRO A 45 6.10 11.03 -10.62
N VAL A 46 5.21 10.69 -9.69
CA VAL A 46 4.09 9.78 -9.93
C VAL A 46 3.07 10.43 -10.87
N MET A 47 3.31 10.32 -12.18
CA MET A 47 2.25 10.54 -13.15
C MET A 47 1.38 9.29 -13.18
N VAL A 48 0.28 9.29 -12.45
CA VAL A 48 -0.73 8.23 -12.51
C VAL A 48 -1.39 8.29 -13.88
N THR A 49 -1.25 7.23 -14.66
CA THR A 49 -1.83 7.12 -16.01
C THR A 49 -3.18 6.41 -16.02
N GLY A 50 -3.58 5.83 -14.88
CA GLY A 50 -4.90 5.24 -14.70
C GLY A 50 -5.08 4.72 -13.27
N PHE A 51 -5.84 5.45 -12.45
CA PHE A 51 -6.38 4.95 -11.19
C PHE A 51 -7.84 4.61 -11.39
N SER A 52 -8.21 3.37 -11.06
CA SER A 52 -9.58 2.89 -11.12
C SER A 52 -9.95 2.16 -9.83
N PHE A 53 -11.16 2.42 -9.36
CA PHE A 53 -11.75 1.72 -8.23
C PHE A 53 -13.22 1.45 -8.53
N ALA A 54 -13.68 0.21 -8.29
CA ALA A 54 -15.05 -0.21 -8.60
C ALA A 54 -15.46 0.05 -10.05
N GLY A 55 -14.51 -0.02 -10.99
CA GLY A 55 -14.74 0.24 -12.42
C GLY A 55 -14.90 1.72 -12.80
N PHE A 56 -14.71 2.64 -11.86
CA PHE A 56 -14.72 4.08 -12.10
C PHE A 56 -13.31 4.67 -11.98
N ASN A 57 -12.97 5.58 -12.88
CA ASN A 57 -11.68 6.27 -12.87
C ASN A 57 -11.80 7.55 -12.02
N PHE A 58 -11.09 7.60 -10.90
CA PHE A 58 -11.11 8.75 -10.02
C PHE A 58 -9.89 9.65 -10.21
N ASP A 59 -10.12 10.95 -10.10
CA ASP A 59 -9.06 11.94 -9.98
C ASP A 59 -8.61 12.03 -8.51
N ILE A 60 -7.47 11.40 -8.21
CA ILE A 60 -6.89 11.31 -6.87
C ILE A 60 -5.63 12.19 -6.76
N SER A 61 -5.29 12.65 -5.55
CA SER A 61 -4.00 13.32 -5.32
C SER A 61 -3.00 12.45 -4.57
N ARG A 62 -3.48 11.45 -3.84
CA ARG A 62 -2.66 10.52 -3.07
C ARG A 62 -3.31 9.15 -2.98
N LEU A 63 -2.49 8.12 -3.12
CA LEU A 63 -2.83 6.74 -2.77
C LEU A 63 -1.88 6.23 -1.69
N THR A 64 -2.44 5.69 -0.61
CA THR A 64 -1.67 5.00 0.44
C THR A 64 -2.08 3.54 0.52
N LEU A 65 -1.09 2.67 0.68
CA LEU A 65 -1.28 1.23 0.81
C LEU A 65 -0.38 0.70 1.92
N ALA A 66 -0.89 -0.15 2.79
CA ALA A 66 -0.11 -0.77 3.86
C ALA A 66 -0.57 -2.21 4.08
N LEU A 67 0.38 -3.13 4.30
CA LEU A 67 0.03 -4.51 4.65
C LEU A 67 -0.41 -4.67 6.13
N ASN A 68 0.03 -3.75 6.99
CA ASN A 68 -0.23 -3.76 8.44
C ASN A 68 0.00 -5.13 9.08
N ASN A 69 1.19 -5.68 8.87
CA ASN A 69 1.55 -6.97 9.45
C ASN A 69 1.85 -6.79 10.94
N THR A 70 1.24 -7.61 11.79
CA THR A 70 1.65 -7.74 13.20
C THR A 70 2.80 -8.73 13.29
N VAL A 71 3.97 -8.25 13.69
CA VAL A 71 5.17 -9.07 13.89
C VAL A 71 5.35 -9.34 15.38
N ALA A 72 5.32 -10.61 15.78
CA ALA A 72 5.58 -11.03 17.15
C ALA A 72 6.92 -11.75 17.26
N LEU A 73 7.71 -11.42 18.28
CA LEU A 73 8.90 -12.18 18.63
C LEU A 73 8.50 -13.40 19.44
N ARG A 74 8.87 -14.59 18.95
CA ARG A 74 8.62 -15.85 19.65
C ARG A 74 9.62 -16.01 20.78
N GLN A 75 9.17 -15.76 22.00
CA GLN A 75 9.98 -15.94 23.20
C GLN A 75 10.28 -17.41 23.48
N SER A 76 11.49 -17.68 23.94
CA SER A 76 11.91 -19.00 24.43
C SER A 76 13.03 -18.83 25.44
N ALA A 77 12.81 -19.38 26.64
CA ALA A 77 13.83 -19.43 27.68
C ALA A 77 14.98 -20.40 27.36
N ASN A 78 14.81 -21.26 26.35
CA ASN A 78 15.80 -22.27 25.96
C ASN A 78 16.80 -21.76 24.92
N VAL A 79 16.68 -20.50 24.47
CA VAL A 79 17.58 -19.89 23.49
C VAL A 79 18.38 -18.78 24.20
N PRO A 80 19.71 -18.72 24.04
CA PRO A 80 20.56 -17.71 24.71
C PRO A 80 20.21 -16.24 24.43
N GLY A 81 19.41 -15.94 23.39
CA GLY A 81 18.89 -14.60 23.07
C GLY A 81 17.42 -14.36 23.48
N GLY A 82 16.81 -15.27 24.24
CA GLY A 82 15.44 -15.16 24.75
C GLY A 82 14.33 -15.28 23.70
N HIS A 83 14.68 -15.32 22.41
CA HIS A 83 13.75 -15.37 21.29
C HIS A 83 14.24 -16.35 20.22
N ILE A 84 13.33 -17.16 19.68
CA ILE A 84 13.61 -18.09 18.56
C ILE A 84 13.63 -17.32 17.23
N GLY A 85 12.82 -16.28 17.10
CA GLY A 85 12.68 -15.51 15.86
C GLY A 85 11.42 -14.66 15.82
N ALA A 86 11.31 -13.85 14.77
CA ALA A 86 10.12 -13.05 14.49
C ALA A 86 9.15 -13.84 13.59
N LEU A 87 7.85 -13.76 13.88
CA LEU A 87 6.77 -14.37 13.10
C LEU A 87 5.69 -13.32 12.80
N VAL A 88 5.13 -13.33 11.59
CA VAL A 88 3.93 -12.55 11.28
C VAL A 88 2.71 -13.32 11.80
N THR A 89 2.01 -12.75 12.79
CA THR A 89 0.84 -13.39 13.43
C THR A 89 -0.48 -12.96 12.80
N ARG A 90 -0.53 -11.76 12.22
CA ARG A 90 -1.71 -11.20 11.57
C ARG A 90 -1.30 -10.30 10.42
N ARG A 91 -2.13 -10.29 9.38
CA ARG A 91 -2.07 -9.37 8.22
C ARG A 91 -3.38 -8.60 8.19
N ALA A 92 -3.35 -7.29 7.95
CA ALA A 92 -4.53 -6.46 7.82
C ALA A 92 -4.36 -5.43 6.71
N PRO A 93 -4.24 -5.87 5.44
CA PRO A 93 -3.95 -4.96 4.35
C PRO A 93 -5.04 -3.89 4.21
N SER A 94 -4.62 -2.63 4.18
CA SER A 94 -5.52 -1.48 4.05
C SER A 94 -4.89 -0.39 3.20
N GLY A 95 -5.71 0.54 2.76
CA GLY A 95 -5.26 1.73 2.07
C GLY A 95 -6.24 2.87 2.22
N SER A 96 -5.87 4.02 1.68
CA SER A 96 -6.76 5.17 1.53
C SER A 96 -6.42 5.90 0.25
N PHE A 97 -7.45 6.48 -0.36
CA PHE A 97 -7.28 7.41 -1.46
C PHE A 97 -8.21 8.60 -1.27
N ASP A 98 -7.89 9.71 -1.92
CA ASP A 98 -8.64 10.93 -1.82
C ASP A 98 -9.20 11.33 -3.21
N PRO A 99 -10.38 10.85 -3.61
CA PRO A 99 -10.93 11.24 -4.90
C PRO A 99 -11.54 12.65 -4.82
N GLU A 100 -11.50 13.39 -5.93
CA GLU A 100 -12.38 14.56 -6.10
C GLU A 100 -13.86 14.12 -6.03
N ALA A 101 -14.70 14.93 -5.40
CA ALA A 101 -16.09 14.57 -5.20
C ALA A 101 -16.86 14.63 -6.52
N VAL A 102 -17.32 13.47 -6.98
CA VAL A 102 -18.22 13.34 -8.14
C VAL A 102 -19.68 13.33 -7.71
N LEU A 103 -20.56 13.62 -8.67
CA LEU A 103 -22.00 13.51 -8.45
C LEU A 103 -22.36 12.07 -8.06
N ARG A 104 -23.29 11.92 -7.12
CA ARG A 104 -23.82 10.62 -6.70
C ARG A 104 -24.34 9.77 -7.87
N GLY A 105 -24.93 10.41 -8.88
CA GLY A 105 -25.42 9.74 -10.08
C GLY A 105 -24.30 9.20 -11.00
N THR A 106 -23.08 9.70 -10.85
CA THR A 106 -21.89 9.22 -11.57
C THR A 106 -21.20 8.11 -10.78
N HIS A 107 -20.95 8.32 -9.49
CA HIS A 107 -20.48 7.29 -8.58
C HIS A 107 -20.93 7.59 -7.14
N ASP A 108 -21.65 6.66 -6.51
CA ASP A 108 -22.09 6.80 -5.12
C ASP A 108 -21.14 6.04 -4.18
N LEU A 109 -20.14 6.76 -3.69
CA LEU A 109 -19.17 6.23 -2.73
C LEU A 109 -19.83 5.82 -1.41
N PHE A 110 -20.81 6.59 -0.93
CA PHE A 110 -21.51 6.30 0.32
C PHE A 110 -22.37 5.05 0.21
N ALA A 111 -23.05 4.83 -0.92
CA ALA A 111 -23.81 3.61 -1.15
C ALA A 111 -22.90 2.37 -1.23
N GLY A 112 -21.73 2.49 -1.87
CA GLY A 112 -20.72 1.43 -1.88
C GLY A 112 -20.21 1.09 -0.48
N TRP A 113 -20.00 2.12 0.35
CA TRP A 113 -19.61 1.96 1.75
C TRP A 113 -20.71 1.32 2.60
N GLU A 114 -21.95 1.79 2.51
CA GLU A 114 -23.09 1.26 3.27
C GLU A 114 -23.41 -0.19 2.89
N ALA A 115 -23.30 -0.52 1.61
CA ALA A 115 -23.50 -1.87 1.11
C ALA A 115 -22.34 -2.82 1.47
N GLY A 116 -21.16 -2.28 1.77
CA GLY A 116 -19.94 -3.06 1.99
C GLY A 116 -19.53 -3.87 0.75
N SER A 117 -19.74 -3.32 -0.45
CA SER A 117 -19.45 -4.04 -1.69
C SER A 117 -17.94 -4.21 -1.90
N GLU A 118 -17.55 -5.39 -2.39
CA GLU A 118 -16.18 -5.65 -2.82
C GLU A 118 -15.97 -5.10 -4.24
N ALA A 119 -14.84 -4.44 -4.45
CA ALA A 119 -14.49 -3.75 -5.68
C ALA A 119 -13.02 -3.95 -6.03
N ALA A 120 -12.70 -4.00 -7.32
CA ALA A 120 -11.32 -4.04 -7.77
C ALA A 120 -10.69 -2.65 -7.74
N LEU A 121 -9.46 -2.56 -7.23
CA LEU A 121 -8.56 -1.42 -7.37
C LEU A 121 -7.48 -1.77 -8.37
N ALA A 122 -7.25 -0.87 -9.32
CA ALA A 122 -6.09 -0.92 -10.21
C ALA A 122 -5.48 0.47 -10.35
N ALA A 123 -4.17 0.57 -10.12
CA ALA A 123 -3.41 1.81 -10.29
C ALA A 123 -2.18 1.54 -11.15
N VAL A 124 -2.01 2.32 -12.21
CA VAL A 124 -0.83 2.27 -13.08
C VAL A 124 0.00 3.52 -12.85
N ILE A 125 1.24 3.32 -12.39
CA ILE A 125 2.21 4.37 -12.12
C ILE A 125 3.27 4.33 -13.22
N GLY A 126 3.50 5.49 -13.84
CA GLY A 126 4.45 5.61 -14.94
C GLY A 126 3.81 5.32 -16.31
N SER A 127 4.56 5.64 -17.35
CA SER A 127 4.12 5.53 -18.76
C SER A 127 5.20 5.00 -19.70
N GLN A 128 6.44 4.89 -19.22
CA GLN A 128 7.58 4.42 -20.00
C GLN A 128 7.80 2.93 -19.77
N ALA A 129 7.84 2.14 -20.83
CA ALA A 129 8.15 0.71 -20.74
C ALA A 129 9.48 0.48 -20.00
N GLY A 130 9.52 -0.51 -19.10
CA GLY A 130 10.61 -0.76 -18.17
C GLY A 130 10.54 0.07 -16.88
N ASN A 131 9.57 0.98 -16.76
CA ASN A 131 9.35 1.83 -15.60
C ASN A 131 7.85 2.02 -15.32
N ILE A 132 7.04 0.98 -15.57
CA ILE A 132 5.63 0.95 -15.20
C ILE A 132 5.49 0.07 -13.95
N CYS A 133 4.87 0.62 -12.91
CA CYS A 133 4.46 -0.13 -11.73
C CYS A 133 2.93 -0.24 -11.70
N THR A 134 2.42 -1.45 -11.81
CA THR A 134 0.99 -1.73 -11.72
C THR A 134 0.66 -2.31 -10.35
N LEU A 135 -0.28 -1.67 -9.66
CA LEU A 135 -0.83 -2.11 -8.39
C LEU A 135 -2.24 -2.61 -8.63
N ALA A 136 -2.53 -3.84 -8.21
CA ALA A 136 -3.84 -4.44 -8.34
C ALA A 136 -4.28 -5.08 -7.02
N ALA A 137 -5.50 -4.77 -6.58
CA ALA A 137 -6.15 -5.40 -5.43
C ALA A 137 -7.58 -5.79 -5.83
N PRO A 138 -7.89 -7.08 -6.00
CA PRO A 138 -9.12 -7.51 -6.67
C PRO A 138 -10.38 -7.36 -5.80
N LYS A 139 -10.25 -7.37 -4.48
CA LYS A 139 -11.36 -7.30 -3.52
C LYS A 139 -11.10 -6.27 -2.44
N CYS A 140 -11.25 -5.00 -2.79
CA CYS A 140 -11.23 -3.89 -1.85
C CYS A 140 -12.65 -3.59 -1.34
N GLN A 141 -12.78 -3.26 -0.06
CA GLN A 141 -14.05 -2.82 0.52
C GLN A 141 -13.84 -1.49 1.25
N TYR A 142 -14.71 -0.52 1.03
CA TYR A 142 -14.68 0.74 1.77
C TYR A 142 -14.95 0.51 3.26
N THR A 143 -14.14 1.13 4.11
CA THR A 143 -14.34 1.11 5.57
C THR A 143 -14.88 2.43 6.12
N GLY A 144 -14.83 3.48 5.30
CA GLY A 144 -15.33 4.80 5.65
C GLY A 144 -15.50 5.67 4.41
N ALA A 145 -16.23 6.77 4.59
CA ALA A 145 -16.41 7.82 3.61
C ALA A 145 -16.40 9.16 4.35
N GLY A 146 -15.30 9.90 4.26
CA GLY A 146 -15.13 11.23 4.84
C GLY A 146 -15.24 12.32 3.79
N PHE A 147 -15.64 13.53 4.18
CA PHE A 147 -15.49 14.71 3.33
C PHE A 147 -14.13 15.36 3.59
N GLY A 148 -13.48 15.79 2.52
CA GLY A 148 -12.24 16.56 2.55
C GLY A 148 -12.36 17.83 1.71
N ASP A 149 -11.33 18.67 1.79
CA ASP A 149 -11.16 19.84 0.94
C ASP A 149 -9.80 19.77 0.26
N ARG A 150 -9.79 19.93 -1.07
CA ARG A 150 -8.58 20.07 -1.87
C ARG A 150 -8.61 21.40 -2.59
N SER A 151 -7.96 22.39 -1.99
CA SER A 151 -7.85 23.74 -2.58
C SER A 151 -9.21 24.39 -2.88
N GLY A 152 -10.20 24.19 -2.01
CA GLY A 152 -11.57 24.70 -2.19
C GLY A 152 -12.47 23.84 -3.07
N LEU A 153 -11.97 22.72 -3.59
CA LEU A 153 -12.78 21.68 -4.23
C LEU A 153 -13.14 20.62 -3.19
N LEU A 154 -14.39 20.18 -3.23
CA LEU A 154 -14.85 19.08 -2.38
C LEU A 154 -14.14 17.79 -2.81
N SER A 155 -13.48 17.13 -1.87
CA SER A 155 -12.91 15.79 -2.06
C SER A 155 -13.53 14.82 -1.07
N TYR A 156 -13.31 13.53 -1.28
CA TYR A 156 -13.57 12.52 -0.26
C TYR A 156 -12.28 12.00 0.33
N GLU A 157 -12.38 11.42 1.52
CA GLU A 157 -11.38 10.52 2.08
C GLU A 157 -11.99 9.12 2.10
N ALA A 158 -11.41 8.21 1.33
CA ALA A 158 -11.95 6.88 1.07
C ALA A 158 -11.00 5.79 1.59
N PRO A 159 -11.02 5.49 2.90
CA PRO A 159 -10.29 4.36 3.44
C PRO A 159 -10.93 3.04 3.01
N PHE A 160 -10.09 2.06 2.71
CA PHE A 160 -10.50 0.72 2.28
C PHE A 160 -9.62 -0.37 2.88
N VAL A 161 -10.17 -1.58 2.93
CA VAL A 161 -9.43 -2.81 3.27
C VAL A 161 -9.33 -3.69 2.04
N MET A 162 -8.23 -4.43 1.92
CA MET A 162 -8.01 -5.39 0.83
C MET A 162 -8.27 -6.80 1.37
N ASN A 163 -9.36 -7.41 0.92
CA ASN A 163 -9.79 -8.75 1.27
C ASN A 163 -9.12 -9.80 0.37
N ARG A 164 -9.10 -11.04 0.87
CA ARG A 164 -8.61 -12.21 0.13
C ARG A 164 -9.62 -12.64 -0.92
N ASN A 165 -9.13 -13.01 -2.10
CA ASN A 165 -9.96 -13.53 -3.17
C ASN A 165 -9.92 -15.06 -3.26
N GLY A 166 -8.75 -15.67 -3.04
CA GLY A 166 -8.61 -17.12 -2.95
C GLY A 166 -7.38 -17.61 -2.18
N GLY A 167 -6.50 -16.70 -1.75
CA GLY A 167 -5.26 -17.03 -1.03
C GLY A 167 -4.60 -15.77 -0.47
N ASP A 168 -3.26 -15.70 -0.53
CA ASP A 168 -2.50 -14.49 -0.24
C ASP A 168 -2.43 -13.59 -1.50
N ASP A 169 -3.60 -13.15 -1.97
CA ASP A 169 -3.78 -12.43 -3.24
C ASP A 169 -4.43 -11.05 -3.07
N GLU A 170 -4.25 -10.44 -1.89
CA GLU A 170 -4.88 -9.15 -1.55
C GLU A 170 -4.26 -7.97 -2.32
N LEU A 171 -2.97 -8.04 -2.65
CA LEU A 171 -2.22 -7.01 -3.36
C LEU A 171 -1.19 -7.64 -4.30
N ALA A 172 -1.24 -7.27 -5.57
CA ALA A 172 -0.23 -7.61 -6.58
C ALA A 172 0.49 -6.33 -7.03
N ILE A 173 1.82 -6.43 -7.12
CA ILE A 173 2.70 -5.38 -7.62
C ILE A 173 3.48 -5.96 -8.79
N THR A 174 3.28 -5.39 -9.99
CA THR A 174 3.90 -5.86 -11.23
C THR A 174 4.70 -4.74 -11.86
N PHE A 175 5.96 -5.03 -12.22
CA PHE A 175 6.83 -4.09 -12.94
C PHE A 175 6.96 -4.52 -14.39
N THR A 176 6.80 -3.58 -15.32
CA THR A 176 6.89 -3.81 -16.78
C THR A 176 7.58 -2.66 -17.50
#